data_AF-A0A1C5V176-F1
#
_entry.id   AF-A0A1C5V176-F1
#
_cell.length_a   1.000
_cell.length_b   1.000
_cell.length_c   1.000
_cell.angle_alpha   90.00
_cell.angle_beta   90.00
_cell.angle_gamma   90.00
#
_symmetry.space_group_name_H-M   'P 1'
#
loop_
_entity.id
_entity.type
_entity.pdbx_description
1 polymer ?
#
loop_
_entity_poly.entity_id
_entity_poly.type
_entity_poly.pdbx_seq_one_letter_code
_entity_poly.pdbx_strand_id
1 'polypeptide(L)'
;MCEYAEIEKIKLSNGKTIKEVNEEVRKEVERIYLEGWAKGISIPFWDKEGNYYLANPDGSEDLVSYDINTRSYQIISRTADKGKGRYAYLLNK
;
A
#
# COMPACT_ATOMS: atom_id res chain seq x y z
N MET A 1 11.93 1.61 27.54
CA MET A 1 11.51 1.75 26.13
C MET A 1 10.26 2.61 26.12
N CYS A 2 10.19 3.61 25.25
CA CYS A 2 8.98 4.43 25.11
C CYS A 2 7.91 3.61 24.39
N GLU A 3 6.65 3.70 24.82
CA GLU A 3 5.55 3.06 24.11
C GLU A 3 5.25 3.81 22.80
N TYR A 4 4.74 3.11 21.79
CA TYR A 4 4.41 3.74 20.51
C TYR A 4 3.40 4.89 20.65
N ALA A 5 2.44 4.74 21.58
CA ALA A 5 1.47 5.77 21.90
C ALA A 5 2.09 7.04 22.53
N GLU A 6 3.26 6.92 23.17
CA GLU A 6 4.02 8.05 23.68
C GLU A 6 4.83 8.72 22.56
N ILE A 7 5.41 7.92 21.66
CA ILE A 7 6.11 8.40 20.46
C ILE A 7 5.17 9.21 19.57
N GLU A 8 3.93 8.73 19.36
CA GLU A 8 2.93 9.42 18.54
C GLU A 8 2.63 10.86 19.00
N LYS A 9 2.81 11.16 20.29
CA LYS A 9 2.57 12.49 20.88
C LYS A 9 3.77 13.44 20.77
N ILE A 10 4.94 12.94 20.34
CA ILE A 10 6.15 13.77 20.17
C ILE A 10 5.88 14.82 19.10
N LYS A 11 6.16 16.08 19.42
CA LYS A 11 6.04 17.22 18.52
C LYS A 11 7.36 17.43 17.76
N LEU A 12 7.28 17.50 16.45
CA LEU A 12 8.40 17.73 15.54
C LEU A 12 8.62 19.24 15.34
N SER A 13 9.75 19.60 14.71
CA SER A 13 10.14 21.00 14.45
C SER A 13 9.14 21.77 13.59
N ASN A 14 8.33 21.08 12.79
CA ASN A 14 7.25 21.65 11.99
C ASN A 14 5.98 21.96 12.80
N GLY A 15 5.99 21.74 14.12
CA GLY A 15 4.87 22.00 15.01
C GLY A 15 3.78 20.92 15.01
N LYS A 16 3.94 19.84 14.25
CA LYS A 16 3.01 18.69 14.23
C LYS A 16 3.52 17.55 15.10
N THR A 17 2.61 16.74 15.60
CA THR A 17 2.93 15.47 16.27
C THR A 17 3.30 14.39 15.26
N ILE A 18 4.04 13.37 15.68
CA ILE A 18 4.33 12.20 14.84
C ILE A 18 3.05 11.57 14.30
N LYS A 19 1.99 11.50 15.12
CA LYS A 19 0.68 11.01 14.70
C LYS A 19 0.08 11.83 13.55
N GLU A 20 0.10 13.15 13.66
CA GLU A 20 -0.42 14.05 12.61
C GLU A 20 0.38 13.89 11.31
N VAL A 21 1.70 13.81 11.40
CA VAL A 21 2.55 13.59 10.22
C VAL A 21 2.26 12.22 9.58
N ASN A 22 2.15 11.16 10.38
CA ASN A 22 1.82 9.83 9.85
C ASN A 22 0.45 9.81 9.17
N GLU A 23 -0.54 10.50 9.74
CA GLU A 23 -1.87 10.60 9.14
C GLU A 23 -1.87 11.39 7.83
N GLU A 24 -1.09 12.47 7.73
CA GLU A 24 -0.91 13.22 6.49
C GLU A 24 -0.19 12.41 5.42
N VAL A 25 0.88 11.72 5.79
CA VAL A 25 1.61 10.82 4.88
C VAL A 25 0.71 9.70 4.42
N ARG A 26 -0.09 9.10 5.31
CA ARG A 26 -1.06 8.06 4.96
C ARG A 26 -2.04 8.56 3.91
N LYS A 27 -2.66 9.72 4.12
CA LYS A 27 -3.60 10.31 3.15
C LYS A 27 -2.95 10.55 1.79
N GLU A 28 -1.72 11.03 1.78
CA GLU A 28 -0.99 11.31 0.55
C GLU A 28 -0.63 10.02 -0.21
N VAL A 29 -0.18 8.98 0.50
CA VAL A 29 0.08 7.67 -0.10
C VAL A 29 -1.20 7.06 -0.66
N GLU A 30 -2.30 7.11 0.09
CA GLU A 30 -3.61 6.63 -0.37
C GLU A 30 -4.10 7.39 -1.61
N ARG A 31 -3.86 8.71 -1.69
CA ARG A 31 -4.13 9.52 -2.89
C ARG A 31 -3.32 9.05 -4.09
N ILE A 32 -2.01 8.85 -3.93
CA ILE A 32 -1.11 8.37 -4.99
C ILE A 32 -1.56 7.00 -5.52
N TYR A 33 -1.98 6.11 -4.61
CA TYR A 33 -2.51 4.79 -4.95
C TYR A 33 -3.78 4.87 -5.80
N LEU A 34 -4.75 5.69 -5.39
CA LEU A 34 -5.97 5.93 -6.16
C LEU A 34 -5.69 6.54 -7.54
N GLU A 35 -4.74 7.48 -7.63
CA GLU A 35 -4.31 8.06 -8.91
C GLU A 35 -3.63 7.04 -9.84
N GLY A 36 -2.85 6.12 -9.27
CA GLY A 36 -2.27 4.99 -10.01
C GLY A 36 -3.34 4.05 -10.55
N TRP A 37 -4.31 3.68 -9.71
CA TRP A 37 -5.44 2.84 -10.10
C TRP A 37 -6.31 3.46 -11.18
N ALA A 38 -6.56 4.77 -11.12
CA ALA A 38 -7.28 5.49 -12.18
C ALA A 38 -6.57 5.42 -13.54
N LYS A 39 -5.26 5.17 -13.56
CA LYS A 39 -4.44 4.97 -14.76
C LYS A 39 -4.24 3.49 -15.11
N GLY A 40 -4.88 2.57 -14.39
CA GLY A 40 -4.73 1.12 -14.58
C GLY A 40 -3.45 0.52 -14.00
N ILE A 41 -2.73 1.24 -13.15
CA ILE A 41 -1.46 0.80 -12.57
C ILE A 41 -1.72 0.05 -11.27
N SER A 42 -1.34 -1.23 -11.19
CA SER A 42 -1.41 -1.99 -9.95
C SER A 42 -0.35 -1.54 -8.94
N ILE A 43 -0.67 -1.60 -7.66
CA ILE A 43 0.23 -1.20 -6.56
C ILE A 43 1.04 -2.42 -6.12
N PRO A 44 2.38 -2.38 -6.21
CA PRO A 44 3.20 -3.49 -5.77
C PRO A 44 3.37 -3.50 -4.25
N PHE A 45 3.33 -4.68 -3.63
CA PHE A 45 3.67 -4.83 -2.22
C PHE A 45 4.27 -6.21 -1.92
N TRP A 46 5.02 -6.29 -0.82
CA TRP A 46 5.55 -7.54 -0.29
C TRP A 46 4.82 -7.93 1.00
N ASP A 47 4.68 -9.23 1.22
CA ASP A 47 4.37 -9.76 2.54
C ASP A 47 5.65 -9.98 3.38
N LYS A 48 5.47 -10.51 4.59
CA LYS A 48 6.59 -10.77 5.52
C LYS A 48 7.48 -11.94 5.09
N GLU A 49 6.96 -12.81 4.23
CA GLU A 49 7.65 -13.99 3.70
C GLU A 49 8.43 -13.65 2.42
N GLY A 50 8.27 -12.42 1.91
CA GLY A 50 8.94 -11.92 0.71
C GLY A 50 8.18 -12.20 -0.57
N ASN A 51 6.95 -12.72 -0.50
CA ASN A 51 6.11 -12.89 -1.68
C ASN A 51 5.68 -11.52 -2.20
N TYR A 52 5.59 -11.40 -3.52
CA TYR A 52 5.36 -10.13 -4.20
C TYR A 52 4.00 -10.12 -4.90
N TYR A 53 3.21 -9.09 -4.61
CA TYR A 53 1.82 -8.99 -5.04
C TYR A 53 1.58 -7.69 -5.80
N LEU A 54 0.59 -7.74 -6.68
CA LEU A 54 0.02 -6.58 -7.34
C LEU A 54 -1.41 -6.38 -6.83
N ALA A 55 -1.67 -5.26 -6.16
CA ALA A 55 -3.02 -4.82 -5.82
C ALA A 55 -3.62 -4.05 -7.00
N ASN A 56 -4.62 -4.68 -7.63
CA ASN A 56 -5.20 -4.21 -8.87
C ASN A 56 -6.25 -3.11 -8.66
N PRO A 57 -6.55 -2.30 -9.70
CA PRO A 57 -7.53 -1.21 -9.60
C PRO A 57 -8.94 -1.62 -9.19
N ASP A 58 -9.34 -2.86 -9.43
CA ASP A 58 -10.64 -3.39 -9.02
C ASP A 58 -10.63 -3.94 -7.59
N GLY A 59 -9.51 -3.80 -6.88
CA GLY A 59 -9.31 -4.30 -5.52
C GLY A 59 -9.08 -5.82 -5.46
N SER A 60 -8.85 -6.50 -6.58
CA SER A 60 -8.27 -7.85 -6.59
C SER A 60 -6.78 -7.82 -6.30
N GLU A 61 -6.21 -8.98 -5.96
CA GLU A 61 -4.77 -9.13 -5.74
C GLU A 61 -4.24 -10.36 -6.44
N ASP A 62 -3.13 -10.18 -7.14
CA ASP A 62 -2.42 -11.24 -7.81
C ASP A 62 -1.04 -11.42 -7.17
N LEU A 63 -0.69 -12.65 -6.79
CA LEU A 63 0.67 -13.05 -6.49
C LEU A 63 1.43 -13.17 -7.81
N VAL A 64 2.58 -12.52 -7.92
CA VAL A 64 3.36 -12.50 -9.15
C VAL A 64 4.85 -12.81 -8.91
N SER A 65 5.47 -13.46 -9.88
CA SER A 65 6.93 -13.50 -10.02
C SER A 65 7.37 -12.24 -10.76
N TYR A 66 8.42 -11.58 -10.27
CA TYR A 66 9.03 -10.43 -10.94
C TYR A 66 10.45 -10.76 -11.37
N ASP A 67 10.72 -10.65 -12.68
CA ASP A 67 12.07 -10.74 -13.21
C ASP A 67 12.62 -9.33 -13.44
N ILE A 68 13.64 -8.97 -12.66
CA ILE A 68 14.31 -7.68 -12.71
C ILE A 68 15.03 -7.43 -14.04
N ASN A 69 15.51 -8.48 -14.72
CA ASN A 69 16.28 -8.36 -15.94
C ASN A 69 15.39 -7.98 -17.12
N THR A 70 14.21 -8.59 -17.17
CA THR A 70 13.21 -8.32 -18.22
C THR A 70 12.20 -7.25 -17.82
N ARG A 71 12.17 -6.85 -16.55
CA ARG A 71 11.17 -5.94 -15.95
C ARG A 71 9.74 -6.42 -16.21
N SER A 72 9.55 -7.74 -16.15
CA SER A 72 8.27 -8.38 -16.47
C SER A 72 7.70 -9.11 -15.25
N TYR A 73 6.37 -9.16 -15.20
CA TYR A 73 5.63 -9.90 -14.20
C TYR A 73 4.99 -11.12 -14.82
N GLN A 74 5.02 -12.23 -14.08
CA GLN A 74 4.21 -13.40 -14.38
C GLN A 74 3.25 -13.64 -13.22
N ILE A 75 1.95 -13.67 -13.51
CA ILE A 75 0.93 -14.00 -12.52
C ILE A 75 1.08 -15.48 -12.14
N ILE A 76 1.28 -15.73 -10.85
CA ILE A 76 1.34 -17.07 -10.26
C ILE A 76 -0.08 -17.49 -9.88
N SER A 77 -0.80 -16.64 -9.16
CA SER A 77 -2.18 -16.90 -8.73
C SER A 77 -2.92 -15.63 -8.37
N ARG A 78 -4.25 -15.68 -8.40
CA ARG A 78 -5.11 -14.65 -7.81
C ARG A 78 -5.37 -14.98 -6.35
N THR A 79 -4.93 -14.13 -5.44
CA THR A 79 -5.00 -14.36 -3.99
C THR A 79 -6.19 -13.64 -3.34
N ALA A 80 -6.74 -12.63 -4.01
CA ALA A 80 -7.99 -12.00 -3.60
C ALA A 80 -8.86 -11.68 -4.82
N ASP A 81 -10.17 -11.95 -4.71
CA ASP A 81 -11.14 -11.52 -5.70
C ASP A 81 -11.30 -9.98 -5.70
N LYS A 82 -11.97 -9.48 -6.74
CA LYS A 82 -12.41 -8.09 -6.84
C LYS A 82 -13.00 -7.58 -5.52
N GLY A 83 -12.49 -6.44 -5.05
CA GLY A 83 -12.95 -5.79 -3.81
C GLY A 83 -12.59 -6.50 -2.51
N LYS A 84 -11.77 -7.57 -2.54
CA LYS A 84 -11.39 -8.34 -1.34
C LYS A 84 -9.91 -8.23 -0.96
N GLY A 85 -9.11 -7.51 -1.76
CA GLY A 85 -7.69 -7.32 -1.51
C GLY A 85 -7.38 -6.41 -0.32
N ARG A 86 -6.13 -6.44 0.15
CA ARG A 86 -5.58 -5.61 1.23
C ARG A 86 -5.87 -4.12 1.07
N TYR A 87 -5.79 -3.61 -0.15
CA TYR A 87 -6.03 -2.20 -0.45
C TYR A 87 -7.45 -1.89 -0.91
N ALA A 88 -8.35 -2.89 -0.98
CA ALA A 88 -9.72 -2.70 -1.48
C ALA A 88 -10.54 -1.73 -0.62
N TYR A 89 -10.17 -1.49 0.64
CA TYR A 89 -10.79 -0.46 1.48
C TYR A 89 -10.70 0.95 0.88
N LEU A 90 -9.75 1.21 -0.03
CA LEU A 90 -9.61 2.48 -0.73
C LEU A 90 -10.74 2.74 -1.73
N LEU A 91 -11.43 1.69 -2.21
CA LEU A 91 -12.52 1.79 -3.16
C LEU A 91 -13.83 2.28 -2.53
N ASN A 92 -13.97 2.14 -1.21
CA ASN A 92 -15.22 2.37 -0.47
C ASN A 92 -15.16 3.67 0.38
N LYS A 93 -14.40 4.67 -0.06
CA LYS A 93 -14.32 5.98 0.61
C LYS A 93 -15.36 6.97 0.09
#